data_AF-A0A2V9YZD1-F1
#
_entry.id   AF-A0A2V9YZD1-F1
#
_cell.length_a   1.000
_cell.length_b   1.000
_cell.length_c   1.000
_cell.angle_alpha   90.00
_cell.angle_beta   90.00
_cell.angle_gamma   90.00
#
_symmetry.space_group_name_H-M   'P 1'
#
loop_
_entity.id
_entity.type
_entity.pdbx_description
1 polymer ?
#
loop_
_entity_poly.entity_id
_entity_poly.type
_entity_poly.pdbx_seq_one_letter_code
_entity_poly.pdbx_strand_id
1 'polypeptide(L)'
;MDSGKDRRRYVRLPLLLKATARALDLYGSSAASAVLVQGNIEDISEGGLRFVTNRELPASALVEFRIVVPSVPVPIPTLLSVRWSRKRRSGRSYDVGLQFLAGKEEPKS
;
A
#
# COMPACT_ATOMS: atom_id res chain seq x y z
N MET A 1 -25.23 9.30 19.12
CA MET A 1 -23.98 8.65 19.57
C MET A 1 -23.80 7.42 18.68
N ASP A 2 -23.07 7.55 17.58
CA ASP A 2 -22.79 6.42 16.68
C ASP A 2 -21.59 5.66 17.25
N SER A 3 -21.86 4.54 17.89
CA SER A 3 -20.84 3.59 18.35
C SER A 3 -20.18 2.99 17.12
N GLY A 4 -19.23 3.73 16.53
CA GLY A 4 -18.59 3.43 15.26
C GLY A 4 -17.99 2.02 15.26
N LYS A 5 -18.78 1.05 14.81
CA LYS A 5 -18.35 -0.33 14.63
C LYS A 5 -17.07 -0.32 13.81
N ASP A 6 -16.06 -1.05 14.27
CA ASP A 6 -14.83 -1.23 13.51
C ASP A 6 -15.20 -1.75 12.11
N ARG A 7 -14.95 -0.93 11.08
CA ARG A 7 -15.30 -1.23 9.68
C ARG A 7 -14.25 -2.13 9.03
N ARG A 8 -13.21 -2.56 9.76
CA ARG A 8 -12.15 -3.43 9.26
C ARG A 8 -12.68 -4.85 9.07
N ARG A 9 -12.45 -5.39 7.88
CA ARG A 9 -12.79 -6.78 7.53
C ARG A 9 -11.74 -7.79 8.00
N TYR A 10 -10.51 -7.35 8.21
CA TYR A 10 -9.37 -8.20 8.51
C TYR A 10 -8.58 -7.63 9.69
N VAL A 11 -8.06 -8.53 10.53
CA VAL A 11 -7.14 -8.18 11.62
C VAL A 11 -5.86 -7.60 11.02
N ARG A 12 -5.34 -6.53 11.61
CA ARG A 12 -4.06 -5.93 11.26
C ARG A 12 -2.99 -6.40 12.24
N LEU A 13 -1.88 -6.89 11.70
CA LEU A 13 -0.70 -7.28 12.46
C LEU A 13 0.38 -6.19 12.31
N PRO A 14 0.97 -5.73 13.42
CA PRO A 14 2.11 -4.82 13.36
C PRO A 14 3.28 -5.53 12.70
N LEU A 15 3.93 -4.86 11.75
CA LEU A 15 5.02 -5.43 10.98
C LEU A 15 5.88 -4.30 10.44
N LEU A 16 7.20 -4.36 10.66
CA LEU A 16 8.14 -3.39 10.12
C LEU A 16 8.95 -4.00 8.98
N LEU A 17 8.58 -3.69 7.74
CA LEU A 17 9.31 -4.12 6.54
C LEU A 17 9.60 -2.94 5.63
N LYS A 18 10.69 -3.03 4.85
CA LYS A 18 10.98 -2.05 3.80
C LYS A 18 10.16 -2.36 2.56
N ALA A 19 9.75 -1.32 1.85
CA ALA A 19 9.12 -1.49 0.56
C ALA A 19 9.40 -0.31 -0.38
N THR A 20 9.21 -0.57 -1.67
CA THR A 20 9.14 0.48 -2.68
C THR A 20 7.77 0.48 -3.37
N ALA A 21 7.33 1.65 -3.80
CA ALA A 21 6.07 1.87 -4.47
C ALA A 21 6.32 2.69 -5.74
N ARG A 22 5.62 2.34 -6.81
CA ARG A 22 5.59 3.12 -8.05
C ARG A 22 4.14 3.26 -8.48
N ALA A 23 3.64 4.49 -8.55
CA ALA A 23 2.31 4.75 -9.08
C ALA A 23 2.26 4.36 -10.56
N LEU A 24 1.17 3.69 -10.95
CA LEU A 24 0.89 3.33 -12.32
C LEU A 24 -0.09 4.37 -12.87
N ASP A 25 0.30 5.03 -13.95
CA ASP A 25 -0.59 5.96 -14.63
C ASP A 25 -1.61 5.17 -15.44
N LEU A 26 -2.89 5.41 -15.17
CA LEU A 26 -3.97 4.95 -16.02
C LEU A 26 -3.84 5.76 -17.32
N TYR A 27 -3.57 5.11 -18.44
CA TYR A 27 -3.44 5.70 -19.79
C TYR A 27 -2.09 6.38 -20.11
N GLY A 28 -1.04 5.57 -20.28
CA GLY A 28 0.00 5.78 -21.31
C GLY A 28 0.88 7.02 -21.22
N SER A 29 0.71 7.88 -20.21
CA SER A 29 1.55 9.05 -20.00
C SER A 29 2.88 8.61 -19.39
N SER A 30 3.75 8.08 -20.24
CA SER A 30 5.16 7.76 -20.00
C SER A 30 5.49 7.18 -18.61
N ALA A 31 5.59 5.85 -18.57
CA ALA A 31 6.25 5.12 -17.48
C ALA A 31 7.66 5.64 -17.12
N ALA A 32 8.24 6.55 -17.91
CA ALA A 32 9.50 7.23 -17.64
C ALA A 32 9.44 8.31 -16.53
N SER A 33 8.25 8.68 -16.01
CA SER A 33 8.13 9.67 -14.91
C SER A 33 7.62 9.13 -13.57
N ALA A 34 7.20 7.86 -13.52
CA ALA A 34 6.65 7.27 -12.31
C ALA A 34 7.73 7.17 -11.22
N VAL A 35 7.72 8.13 -10.29
CA VAL A 35 8.69 8.25 -9.21
C VAL A 35 8.65 6.98 -8.35
N LEU A 36 9.81 6.36 -8.19
CA LEU A 36 10.00 5.31 -7.18
C LEU A 36 10.00 5.94 -5.77
N VAL A 37 9.07 5.49 -4.95
CA VAL A 37 8.91 5.94 -3.57
C VAL A 37 9.35 4.84 -2.62
N GLN A 38 10.24 5.17 -1.68
CA GLN A 38 10.71 4.24 -0.65
C GLN A 38 10.01 4.50 0.69
N GLY A 39 9.86 3.47 1.51
CA GLY A 39 9.26 3.62 2.82
C GLY A 39 9.22 2.34 3.64
N ASN A 40 8.43 2.38 4.72
CA ASN A 40 8.22 1.25 5.61
C ASN A 40 6.76 0.82 5.58
N ILE A 41 6.51 -0.48 5.56
CA ILE A 41 5.26 -1.05 6.04
C ILE A 41 5.32 -1.00 7.57
N GLU A 42 4.27 -0.52 8.23
CA GLU A 42 4.16 -0.52 9.70
C GLU A 42 3.06 -1.47 10.21
N ASP A 43 2.11 -1.84 9.37
CA ASP A 43 1.17 -2.94 9.63
C ASP A 43 0.64 -3.54 8.32
N ILE A 44 0.17 -4.79 8.42
CA ILE A 44 -0.38 -5.56 7.31
C ILE A 44 -1.59 -6.38 7.77
N SER A 45 -2.51 -6.64 6.84
CA SER A 45 -3.66 -7.52 6.98
C SER A 45 -3.85 -8.25 5.65
N GLU A 46 -4.71 -9.27 5.63
CA GLU A 46 -5.07 -9.98 4.40
C GLU A 46 -5.62 -9.03 3.31
N GLY A 47 -6.34 -7.98 3.70
CA GLY A 47 -6.92 -7.01 2.76
C GLY A 47 -5.97 -5.91 2.30
N GLY A 48 -4.84 -5.69 2.97
CA GLY A 48 -3.95 -4.56 2.65
C GLY A 48 -3.02 -4.17 3.78
N LEU A 49 -2.28 -3.07 3.59
CA LEU A 49 -1.19 -2.65 4.47
C LEU A 49 -1.19 -1.14 4.73
N ARG A 50 -0.44 -0.69 5.73
CA ARG A 50 -0.12 0.72 5.97
C ARG A 50 1.34 0.97 5.62
N PHE A 51 1.56 1.89 4.70
CA PHE A 51 2.87 2.30 4.22
C PHE A 51 3.20 3.71 4.65
N VAL A 52 4.45 3.93 5.04
CA VAL A 52 4.95 5.20 5.57
C VAL A 52 6.10 5.66 4.71
N THR A 53 5.94 6.83 4.12
CA THR A 53 6.87 7.38 3.14
C THR A 53 7.00 8.90 3.27
N ASN A 54 8.00 9.50 2.65
CA ASN A 54 8.18 10.95 2.56
C ASN A 54 7.40 11.62 1.42
N ARG A 55 6.66 10.86 0.61
CA ARG A 55 5.83 11.39 -0.50
C ARG A 55 4.37 11.01 -0.33
N GLU A 56 3.49 11.94 -0.69
CA GLU A 56 2.08 11.64 -0.84
C GLU A 56 1.85 10.71 -2.03
N LEU A 57 0.97 9.73 -1.87
CA LEU A 57 0.47 8.91 -2.96
C LEU A 57 -1.00 9.28 -3.22
N PRO A 58 -1.39 9.58 -4.48
CA PRO A 58 -2.77 9.99 -4.78
C PRO A 58 -3.76 8.89 -4.40
N ALA A 59 -4.91 9.28 -3.83
CA ALA A 59 -6.00 8.36 -3.58
C ALA A 59 -6.46 7.69 -4.90
N SER A 60 -6.88 6.42 -4.80
CA SER A 60 -7.28 5.57 -5.92
C SER A 60 -6.18 5.22 -6.92
N ALA A 61 -4.97 5.75 -6.79
CA ALA A 61 -3.85 5.34 -7.64
C ALA A 61 -3.58 3.84 -7.50
N LEU A 62 -3.32 3.20 -8.65
CA LEU A 62 -2.75 1.86 -8.68
C LEU A 62 -1.26 1.97 -8.44
N VAL A 63 -0.69 1.08 -7.63
CA VAL A 63 0.74 1.07 -7.33
C VAL A 63 1.32 -0.31 -7.55
N GLU A 64 2.40 -0.39 -8.33
CA GLU A 64 3.31 -1.52 -8.29
C GLU A 64 4.13 -1.39 -7.01
N PHE A 65 4.05 -2.39 -6.15
CA PHE A 65 4.66 -2.39 -4.83
C PHE A 65 5.63 -3.57 -4.72
N ARG A 66 6.80 -3.33 -4.14
CA ARG A 66 7.81 -4.37 -3.90
C ARG A 66 8.12 -4.43 -2.41
N ILE A 67 7.79 -5.55 -1.76
CA ILE A 67 8.00 -5.77 -0.34
C ILE A 67 9.31 -6.52 -0.12
N VAL A 68 10.20 -5.98 0.70
CA VAL A 68 11.46 -6.63 1.06
C VAL A 68 11.25 -7.42 2.35
N VAL A 69 11.35 -8.75 2.26
CA VAL A 69 11.25 -9.66 3.40
C VAL A 69 12.64 -10.23 3.68
N PRO A 70 13.20 -10.11 4.90
CA PRO A 70 14.58 -10.50 5.20
C PRO A 70 14.94 -11.95 4.83
N SER A 71 13.98 -12.87 4.94
CA SER A 71 14.18 -14.30 4.65
C SER A 71 13.94 -14.67 3.18
N VAL A 72 13.59 -13.71 2.32
CA VAL A 72 13.28 -13.95 0.90
C VAL A 72 14.35 -13.25 0.04
N PRO A 73 15.04 -13.97 -0.86
CA PRO A 73 16.18 -13.42 -1.62
C PRO A 73 15.77 -12.39 -2.68
N VAL A 74 14.46 -12.22 -2.92
CA VAL A 74 13.91 -11.29 -3.91
C VAL A 74 12.73 -10.51 -3.30
N PRO A 75 12.53 -9.23 -3.67
CA PRO A 75 11.35 -8.50 -3.24
C PRO A 75 10.08 -9.15 -3.78
N ILE A 76 9.03 -9.20 -2.96
CA ILE A 76 7.71 -9.74 -3.35
C ILE A 76 6.97 -8.64 -4.13
N PRO A 77 6.72 -8.81 -5.44
CA PRO A 77 5.95 -7.86 -6.23
C PRO A 77 4.45 -8.03 -5.95
N THR A 78 3.71 -6.94 -5.84
CA THR A 78 2.26 -6.96 -5.64
C THR A 78 1.62 -5.67 -6.15
N LEU A 79 0.35 -5.76 -6.54
CA LEU A 79 -0.44 -4.62 -7.01
C LEU A 79 -1.42 -4.20 -5.93
N LEU A 80 -1.37 -2.91 -5.57
CA LEU A 80 -2.29 -2.33 -4.60
C LEU A 80 -2.98 -1.09 -5.16
N SER A 81 -4.11 -0.72 -4.56
CA SER A 81 -4.75 0.57 -4.75
C SER A 81 -4.64 1.41 -3.49
N VAL A 82 -4.28 2.68 -3.65
CA VAL A 82 -4.27 3.66 -2.56
C VAL A 82 -5.70 3.95 -2.13
N ARG A 83 -6.00 3.77 -0.84
CA ARG A 83 -7.32 4.06 -0.27
C ARG A 83 -7.37 5.40 0.46
N TRP A 84 -6.25 5.82 1.00
CA TRP A 84 -6.09 7.14 1.61
C TRP A 84 -4.61 7.46 1.78
N SER A 85 -4.28 8.74 1.80
CA SER A 85 -2.97 9.28 2.16
C SER A 85 -3.17 10.40 3.19
N ARG A 86 -2.37 10.44 4.24
CA ARG A 86 -2.48 11.39 5.35
C ARG A 86 -1.10 11.83 5.79
N LYS A 87 -0.85 13.14 5.81
CA LYS A 87 0.39 13.69 6.36
C LYS A 87 0.46 13.44 7.87
N ARG A 88 1.61 12.97 8.37
CA ARG A 88 1.87 12.86 9.81
C ARG A 88 2.00 14.23 10.44
N ARG A 89 1.53 14.40 11.69
CA ARG A 89 1.60 15.69 12.42
C ARG A 89 3.04 16.14 12.64
N SER A 90 3.96 15.20 12.84
CA SER A 90 5.39 15.46 13.00
C SER A 90 6.17 14.96 11.78
N GLY A 91 6.90 15.86 11.14
CA GLY A 91 7.83 15.54 10.05
C GLY A 91 7.25 15.68 8.63
N ARG A 92 8.01 15.20 7.65
CA ARG A 92 7.69 15.26 6.21
C ARG A 92 7.19 13.91 5.68
N SER A 93 6.51 13.14 6.52
CA SER A 93 6.06 11.79 6.18
C SER A 93 4.54 11.70 6.05
N TYR A 94 4.10 10.70 5.29
CA TYR A 94 2.71 10.38 5.02
C TYR A 94 2.45 8.94 5.45
N ASP A 95 1.33 8.70 6.13
CA ASP A 95 0.71 7.39 6.22
C ASP A 95 -0.15 7.18 4.98
N VAL A 96 0.02 6.04 4.32
CA VAL A 96 -0.73 5.65 3.14
C VAL A 96 -1.38 4.29 3.40
N GLY A 97 -2.71 4.25 3.33
CA GLY A 97 -3.46 3.01 3.40
C GLY A 97 -3.61 2.40 2.03
N LEU A 98 -3.14 1.17 1.86
CA LEU A 98 -3.15 0.44 0.60
C LEU A 98 -4.00 -0.82 0.73
N GLN A 99 -4.71 -1.18 -0.35
CA GLN A 99 -5.48 -2.40 -0.43
C GLN A 99 -4.90 -3.32 -1.51
N PHE A 100 -4.72 -4.61 -1.20
CA PHE A 100 -4.35 -5.59 -2.21
C PHE A 100 -5.43 -5.71 -3.28
N LEU A 101 -5.00 -5.86 -4.53
CA LEU A 101 -5.88 -6.06 -5.68
C LEU A 101 -5.86 -7.50 -6.19
N ALA A 102 -5.49 -8.46 -5.34
CA ALA A 102 -5.47 -9.88 -5.67
C ALA A 102 -6.72 -10.23 -6.51
N GLY A 103 -6.48 -10.90 -7.64
CA GLY A 103 -7.54 -11.37 -8.52
C GLY A 103 -8.57 -12.09 -7.66
N LYS A 104 -9.85 -11.74 -7.83
CA LYS A 104 -10.93 -12.50 -7.19
C LYS A 104 -10.63 -13.98 -7.41
N GLU A 105 -10.66 -14.78 -6.35
CA GLU A 105 -10.90 -16.20 -6.56
C GLU A 105 -12.22 -16.27 -7.35
N GLU A 106 -12.17 -16.83 -8.56
CA GLU A 106 -13.41 -17.27 -9.19
C GLU A 106 -14.07 -18.24 -8.21
N PRO A 107 -15.37 -18.09 -7.93
CA PRO A 107 -16.07 -19.09 -7.16
C PRO A 107 -15.89 -20.43 -7.89
N LYS A 108 -15.36 -21.44 -7.18
CA LYS A 108 -15.34 -22.81 -7.70
C LYS A 108 -16.77 -23.18 -8.06
N SER A 109 -17.01 -23.42 -9.35
CA SER A 109 -18.25 -23.98 -9.87
C SER A 109 -18.42 -25.43 -9.45
#